data_AF-A0A7C6QGL2-F1
#
_entry.id   AF-A0A7C6QGL2-F1
#
_cell.length_a   1.000
_cell.length_b   1.000
_cell.length_c   1.000
_cell.angle_alpha   90.00
_cell.angle_beta   90.00
_cell.angle_gamma   90.00
#
_symmetry.space_group_name_H-M   'P 1'
#
loop_
_entity.id
_entity.type
_entity.pdbx_description
1 polymer ?
#
loop_
_entity_poly.entity_id
_entity_poly.type
_entity_poly.pdbx_seq_one_letter_code
_entity_poly.pdbx_strand_id
1 'polypeptide(L)'
;MALFAAIVSASAANLLSQSSYMIAHNHDNLIRLHVLANSDLPHDQELKLLVRDSLLPLLHTILEEQPEQHPDAVMAAVAGRQTSLVQKAAETIKAAGRDYPVRVELGYEEYPGERKSSFLLPAGRYRTVKVIIGEGKGKNWWCILFPPLCLVEQAG
;
A
#
# COMPACT_ATOMS: atom_id res chain seq x y z
N MET A 1 -47.00 -14.89 -47.17
CA MET A 1 -45.59 -15.08 -47.60
C MET A 1 -44.87 -13.77 -47.33
N ALA A 2 -43.72 -13.86 -46.66
CA ALA A 2 -42.91 -12.79 -46.06
C ALA A 2 -43.44 -12.14 -44.75
N LEU A 3 -42.65 -11.80 -43.73
CA LEU A 3 -41.41 -12.28 -43.08
C LEU A 3 -41.00 -11.11 -42.15
N PHE A 4 -40.71 -11.36 -40.86
CA PHE A 4 -39.84 -10.57 -39.93
C PHE A 4 -40.21 -9.10 -39.61
N ALA A 5 -39.91 -8.49 -38.45
CA ALA A 5 -39.25 -8.89 -37.22
C ALA A 5 -39.72 -7.95 -36.09
N ALA A 6 -39.73 -8.46 -34.86
CA ALA A 6 -39.84 -7.66 -33.64
C ALA A 6 -38.55 -6.90 -33.38
N ILE A 7 -38.64 -5.63 -32.97
CA ILE A 7 -37.56 -4.95 -32.24
C ILE A 7 -38.17 -4.41 -30.95
N VAL A 8 -38.11 -5.23 -29.92
CA VAL A 8 -38.18 -4.78 -28.53
C VAL A 8 -36.82 -4.17 -28.23
N SER A 9 -36.71 -2.84 -28.22
CA SER A 9 -35.50 -2.17 -27.73
C SER A 9 -35.49 -2.25 -26.20
N ALA A 10 -35.07 -3.41 -25.70
CA ALA A 10 -34.66 -3.57 -24.32
C ALA A 10 -33.35 -2.80 -24.13
N SER A 11 -33.40 -1.58 -23.62
CA SER A 11 -32.22 -0.93 -23.05
C SER A 11 -32.00 -1.51 -21.66
N ALA A 12 -31.62 -2.79 -21.62
CA ALA A 12 -31.18 -3.46 -20.41
C ALA A 12 -29.84 -2.84 -19.98
N ALA A 13 -29.81 -2.50 -18.69
CA ALA A 13 -28.64 -2.07 -17.94
C ALA A 13 -27.39 -2.89 -18.23
N ASN A 14 -26.23 -2.26 -18.10
CA ASN A 14 -25.08 -2.72 -17.32
C ASN A 14 -24.00 -1.61 -17.45
N LEU A 15 -23.82 -0.76 -16.44
CA LEU A 15 -22.78 -0.97 -15.43
C LEU A 15 -21.47 -1.47 -16.05
N LEU A 16 -20.87 -0.66 -16.93
CA LEU A 16 -19.43 -0.69 -17.09
C LEU A 16 -18.82 0.05 -15.91
N SER A 17 -18.89 -0.54 -14.71
CA SER A 17 -17.81 -0.30 -13.76
C SER A 17 -16.56 -0.80 -14.47
N GLN A 18 -15.74 0.12 -14.97
CA GLN A 18 -14.45 -0.26 -15.53
C GLN A 18 -13.62 -0.81 -14.37
N SER A 19 -13.70 -2.12 -14.13
CA SER A 19 -12.73 -2.82 -13.29
C SER A 19 -11.47 -3.02 -14.13
N SER A 20 -10.80 -1.92 -14.46
CA SER A 20 -9.49 -1.92 -15.10
C SER A 20 -8.42 -2.19 -14.04
N TYR A 21 -8.37 -3.42 -13.50
CA TYR A 21 -7.25 -3.89 -12.70
C TYR A 21 -6.65 -5.13 -13.36
N MET A 22 -5.96 -4.89 -14.47
CA MET A 22 -4.98 -5.82 -15.04
C MET A 22 -3.66 -5.07 -15.19
N ILE A 23 -3.14 -4.54 -14.07
CA ILE A 23 -1.70 -4.26 -14.01
C ILE A 23 -1.07 -5.61 -13.65
N ALA A 24 -0.27 -6.17 -14.56
CA ALA A 24 0.52 -7.36 -14.27
C ALA A 24 1.46 -7.05 -13.10
N HIS A 25 1.05 -7.35 -11.87
CA HIS A 25 1.77 -7.02 -10.64
C HIS A 25 3.12 -7.76 -10.63
N ASN A 26 4.21 -7.04 -10.93
CA ASN A 26 5.57 -7.57 -10.96
C ASN A 26 6.53 -6.66 -10.17
N HIS A 27 7.79 -7.04 -10.02
CA HIS A 27 8.75 -6.26 -9.23
C HIS A 27 9.08 -4.87 -9.81
N ASP A 28 8.78 -4.63 -11.09
CA ASP A 28 9.14 -3.38 -11.77
C ASP A 28 8.10 -2.29 -11.55
N ASN A 29 6.84 -2.65 -11.33
CA ASN A 29 5.72 -1.71 -11.24
C ASN A 29 5.13 -1.53 -9.84
N LEU A 30 5.65 -2.23 -8.83
CA LEU A 30 5.15 -2.15 -7.47
C LEU A 30 6.08 -1.38 -6.53
N ILE A 31 5.48 -0.66 -5.59
CA ILE A 31 6.14 -0.18 -4.37
C ILE A 31 5.43 -0.82 -3.19
N ARG A 32 6.18 -1.41 -2.27
CA ARG A 32 5.65 -2.01 -1.05
C ARG A 32 5.82 -1.07 0.15
N LEU A 33 4.86 -1.10 1.06
CA LEU A 33 4.99 -0.53 2.40
C LEU A 33 5.33 -1.68 3.36
N HIS A 34 6.42 -1.52 4.09
CA HIS A 34 6.89 -2.47 5.09
C HIS A 34 6.98 -1.78 6.45
N VAL A 35 6.16 -2.18 7.41
CA VAL A 35 6.21 -1.62 8.77
C VAL A 35 6.71 -2.69 9.75
N LEU A 36 7.80 -2.39 10.45
CA LEU A 36 8.43 -3.24 11.46
C LEU A 36 8.14 -2.70 12.85
N ALA A 37 7.60 -3.57 13.71
CA ALA A 37 7.39 -3.27 15.11
C ALA A 37 8.72 -3.35 15.89
N ASN A 38 8.76 -2.73 17.06
CA ASN A 38 9.91 -2.82 17.95
C ASN A 38 10.21 -4.27 18.37
N SER A 39 9.17 -5.02 18.78
CA SER A 39 9.25 -6.43 19.16
C SER A 39 7.97 -7.20 18.81
N ASP A 40 7.93 -8.50 19.12
CA ASP A 40 6.76 -9.37 18.96
C ASP A 40 5.72 -9.26 20.08
N LEU A 41 5.97 -8.41 21.09
CA LEU A 41 5.02 -8.20 22.18
C LEU A 41 3.70 -7.60 21.65
N PRO A 42 2.54 -8.00 22.20
CA PRO A 42 1.23 -7.56 21.69
C PRO A 42 1.11 -6.03 21.55
N HIS A 43 1.62 -5.26 22.50
CA HIS A 43 1.56 -3.81 22.46
C HIS A 43 2.41 -3.18 21.35
N ASP A 44 3.54 -3.80 20.98
CA ASP A 44 4.39 -3.33 19.88
C ASP A 44 3.75 -3.66 18.53
N GLN A 45 3.06 -4.80 18.46
CA GLN A 45 2.29 -5.19 17.28
C GLN A 45 1.09 -4.27 17.08
N GLU A 46 0.39 -3.89 18.14
CA GLU A 46 -0.70 -2.90 18.09
C GLU A 46 -0.18 -1.51 17.70
N LEU A 47 0.92 -1.06 18.30
CA LEU A 47 1.56 0.21 17.96
C LEU A 47 1.94 0.28 16.47
N LYS A 48 2.46 -0.81 15.90
CA LYS A 48 2.75 -0.91 14.47
C LYS A 48 1.52 -0.64 13.60
N LEU A 49 0.35 -1.18 13.99
CA LEU A 49 -0.90 -0.95 13.24
C LEU A 49 -1.34 0.51 13.35
N LEU A 50 -1.23 1.12 14.53
CA LEU A 50 -1.53 2.54 14.72
C LEU A 50 -0.62 3.44 13.87
N VAL A 51 0.68 3.16 13.85
CA VAL A 51 1.65 3.91 13.03
C VAL A 51 1.36 3.70 11.53
N ARG A 52 1.06 2.48 11.10
CA ARG A 52 0.63 2.22 9.72
C ARG A 52 -0.60 3.07 9.37
N ASP A 53 -1.65 3.00 10.18
CA ASP A 53 -2.92 3.66 9.89
C ASP A 53 -2.79 5.18 9.91
N SER A 54 -1.86 5.74 10.68
CA SER A 54 -1.59 7.18 10.69
C SER A 54 -0.77 7.66 9.48
N LEU A 55 0.01 6.77 8.85
CA LEU A 55 0.83 7.07 7.68
C LEU A 55 0.09 6.87 6.35
N LEU A 56 -0.85 5.91 6.29
CA LEU A 56 -1.59 5.58 5.06
C LEU A 56 -2.28 6.81 4.43
N PRO A 57 -2.98 7.69 5.16
CA PRO A 57 -3.59 8.88 4.58
C PRO A 57 -2.57 9.84 3.97
N LEU A 58 -1.44 10.07 4.67
CA LEU A 58 -0.38 10.94 4.16
C LEU A 58 0.22 10.35 2.88
N LEU A 59 0.57 9.07 2.90
CA LEU A 59 1.08 8.35 1.72
C LEU A 59 0.08 8.41 0.55
N HIS A 60 -1.22 8.28 0.80
CA HIS A 60 -2.25 8.40 -0.23
C HIS A 60 -2.25 9.79 -0.87
N THR A 61 -2.19 10.85 -0.07
CA THR A 61 -2.07 12.23 -0.58
C THR A 61 -0.82 12.41 -1.44
N ILE A 62 0.30 11.77 -1.11
CA ILE A 62 1.51 11.76 -1.97
C ILE A 62 1.22 11.15 -3.34
N LEU A 63 0.49 10.04 -3.37
CA LEU A 63 0.14 9.35 -4.62
C LEU A 63 -0.85 10.14 -5.47
N GLU A 64 -1.85 10.79 -4.85
CA GLU A 64 -2.85 11.61 -5.53
C GLU A 64 -2.25 12.88 -6.14
N GLU A 65 -1.32 13.51 -5.43
CA GLU A 65 -0.63 14.71 -5.89
C GLU A 65 0.47 14.41 -6.91
N GLN A 66 0.80 13.14 -7.14
CA GLN A 66 1.81 12.72 -8.09
C GLN A 66 1.17 12.39 -9.46
N PRO A 67 1.26 13.28 -10.47
CA PRO A 67 0.58 13.10 -11.74
C PRO A 67 1.17 11.95 -12.57
N GLU A 68 2.47 11.72 -12.43
CA GLU A 68 3.15 10.62 -13.11
C GLU A 68 3.00 9.33 -12.30
N GLN A 69 2.10 8.46 -12.76
CA GLN A 69 1.81 7.16 -12.17
C GLN A 69 2.89 6.13 -12.54
N HIS A 70 4.15 6.48 -12.27
CA HIS A 70 5.34 5.64 -12.48
C HIS A 70 6.05 5.39 -11.14
N PRO A 71 6.52 4.17 -10.84
CA PRO A 71 7.12 3.83 -9.55
C PRO A 71 8.30 4.72 -9.14
N ASP A 72 9.17 5.11 -10.08
CA ASP A 72 10.32 5.96 -9.76
C ASP A 72 9.91 7.38 -9.36
N ALA A 73 8.90 7.93 -10.03
CA ALA A 73 8.38 9.25 -9.73
C ALA A 73 7.64 9.27 -8.38
N VAL A 74 6.91 8.19 -8.08
CA VAL A 74 6.30 7.97 -6.76
C VAL A 74 7.36 7.84 -5.66
N MET A 75 8.42 7.05 -5.86
CA MET A 75 9.51 6.95 -4.89
C MET A 75 10.17 8.30 -4.61
N ALA A 76 10.37 9.13 -5.64
CA ALA A 76 10.90 10.48 -5.49
C ALA A 76 9.95 11.39 -4.69
N ALA A 77 8.63 11.31 -4.96
CA ALA A 77 7.63 12.07 -4.22
C ALA A 77 7.58 11.66 -2.73
N VAL A 78 7.67 10.37 -2.42
CA VAL A 78 7.78 9.85 -1.05
C VAL A 78 9.08 10.33 -0.39
N ALA A 79 10.20 10.29 -1.09
CA ALA A 79 11.49 10.78 -0.60
C ALA A 79 11.44 12.27 -0.22
N GLY A 80 10.80 13.11 -1.05
CA GLY A 80 10.61 14.53 -0.76
C GLY A 80 9.78 14.81 0.51
N ARG A 81 9.05 13.82 1.02
CA ARG A 81 8.16 13.93 2.20
C ARG A 81 8.55 12.97 3.33
N GLN A 82 9.74 12.36 3.24
CA GLN A 82 10.22 11.38 4.21
C GLN A 82 10.28 11.95 5.63
N THR A 83 10.71 13.21 5.80
CA THR A 83 10.73 13.88 7.10
C THR A 83 9.33 13.99 7.72
N SER A 84 8.32 14.32 6.91
CA SER A 84 6.92 14.40 7.37
C SER A 84 6.38 13.04 7.77
N LEU A 85 6.74 11.97 7.06
CA LEU A 85 6.39 10.59 7.44
C LEU A 85 7.02 10.21 8.78
N VAL A 86 8.31 10.48 8.97
CA VAL A 86 9.02 10.23 10.24
C VAL A 86 8.35 11.00 11.38
N GLN A 87 8.06 12.29 11.19
CA GLN A 87 7.42 13.12 12.20
C GLN A 87 6.03 12.58 12.58
N LYS A 88 5.19 12.24 11.58
CA LYS A 88 3.85 11.70 11.82
C LYS A 88 3.89 10.38 12.60
N ALA A 89 4.83 9.50 12.25
CA ALA A 89 5.02 8.25 12.97
C ALA A 89 5.47 8.49 14.41
N ALA A 90 6.42 9.42 14.64
CA ALA A 90 6.91 9.77 15.98
C ALA A 90 5.80 10.36 16.86
N GLU A 91 4.98 11.25 16.30
CA GLU A 91 3.79 11.80 16.97
C GLU A 91 2.81 10.70 17.38
N THR A 92 2.60 9.71 16.50
CA THR A 92 1.72 8.56 16.77
C THR A 92 2.26 7.69 17.91
N ILE A 93 3.57 7.40 17.89
CA ILE A 93 4.26 6.63 18.94
C ILE A 93 4.13 7.33 20.29
N LYS A 94 4.37 8.64 20.32
CA LYS A 94 4.25 9.46 21.53
C LYS A 94 2.82 9.52 22.06
N ALA A 95 1.83 9.68 21.17
CA ALA A 95 0.42 9.68 21.54
C ALA A 95 -0.06 8.34 22.13
N ALA A 96 0.56 7.23 21.72
CA ALA A 96 0.34 5.90 22.30
C ALA A 96 1.07 5.67 23.64
N GLY A 97 1.72 6.70 24.20
CA GLY A 97 2.45 6.60 25.47
C GLY A 97 3.72 5.75 25.35
N ARG A 98 4.42 5.84 24.22
CA ARG A 98 5.72 5.18 23.96
C ARG A 98 6.75 6.22 23.51
N ASP A 99 8.02 5.86 23.57
CA ASP A 99 9.15 6.74 23.22
C ASP A 99 10.17 6.03 22.32
N TYR A 100 9.69 5.16 21.43
CA TYR A 100 10.56 4.49 20.48
C TYR A 100 11.05 5.45 19.40
N PRO A 101 12.33 5.41 19.01
CA PRO A 101 12.77 6.07 17.79
C PRO A 101 12.04 5.44 16.59
N VAL A 102 11.85 6.22 15.54
CA VAL A 102 11.29 5.72 14.27
C VAL A 102 12.11 6.20 13.10
N ARG A 103 12.31 5.32 12.13
CA ARG A 103 13.04 5.61 10.89
C ARG A 103 12.20 5.21 9.69
N VAL A 104 12.26 6.00 8.64
CA VAL A 104 11.72 5.66 7.32
C VAL A 104 12.90 5.49 6.38
N GLU A 105 12.99 4.34 5.72
CA GLU A 105 14.03 4.00 4.75
C GLU A 105 13.38 3.73 3.40
N LEU A 106 14.00 4.24 2.33
CA LEU A 106 13.55 4.07 0.96
C LEU A 106 14.59 3.28 0.18
N GLY A 107 14.19 2.21 -0.49
CA GLY A 107 15.14 1.37 -1.21
C GLY A 107 14.51 0.13 -1.80
N TYR A 108 15.27 -0.96 -1.84
CA TYR A 108 14.83 -2.26 -2.34
C TYR A 108 14.97 -3.32 -1.25
N GLU A 109 13.98 -4.18 -1.10
CA GLU A 109 14.03 -5.36 -0.23
C GLU A 109 13.66 -6.62 -1.02
N GLU A 110 14.22 -7.76 -0.61
CA GLU A 110 13.84 -9.08 -1.12
C GLU A 110 12.56 -9.53 -0.44
N TYR A 111 11.59 -10.01 -1.23
CA TYR A 111 10.36 -10.58 -0.72
C TYR A 111 10.18 -12.00 -1.23
N PRO A 112 9.66 -12.90 -0.38
CA PRO A 112 9.21 -14.20 -0.85
C PRO A 112 8.01 -14.03 -1.80
N GLY A 113 7.77 -15.05 -2.62
CA GLY A 113 6.54 -15.10 -3.41
C GLY A 113 5.33 -15.21 -2.48
N GLU A 114 4.28 -14.45 -2.79
CA GLU A 114 3.08 -14.33 -1.95
C GLU A 114 1.83 -14.52 -2.80
N ARG A 115 0.85 -15.27 -2.28
CA ARG A 115 -0.46 -15.40 -2.90
C ARG A 115 -1.44 -14.46 -2.21
N LYS A 116 -1.94 -13.48 -2.95
CA LYS A 116 -3.11 -12.67 -2.55
C LYS A 116 -4.39 -13.35 -3.04
N SER A 117 -5.54 -12.92 -2.54
CA SER A 117 -6.85 -13.51 -2.89
C SER A 117 -7.16 -13.43 -4.39
N SER A 118 -6.71 -12.37 -5.05
CA SER A 118 -7.01 -12.07 -6.46
C SER A 118 -5.83 -12.23 -7.41
N PHE A 119 -4.59 -12.35 -6.92
CA PHE A 119 -3.39 -12.46 -7.76
C PHE A 119 -2.18 -13.06 -7.03
N LEU A 120 -1.12 -13.34 -7.79
CA LEU A 120 0.17 -13.83 -7.29
C LEU A 120 1.22 -12.71 -7.37
N LEU A 121 2.00 -12.55 -6.31
CA LEU A 121 3.21 -11.74 -6.28
C LEU A 121 4.43 -12.67 -6.40
N PRO A 122 5.26 -12.53 -7.45
CA PRO A 122 6.46 -13.35 -7.58
C PRO A 122 7.49 -13.01 -6.48
N ALA A 123 8.36 -13.96 -6.15
CA ALA A 123 9.53 -13.65 -5.32
C ALA A 123 10.46 -12.68 -6.05
N GLY A 124 11.16 -11.81 -5.32
CA GLY A 124 12.17 -10.92 -5.90
C GLY A 124 12.36 -9.61 -5.14
N ARG A 125 13.08 -8.68 -5.78
CA ARG A 125 13.44 -7.38 -5.22
C ARG A 125 12.41 -6.32 -5.56
N TYR A 126 11.82 -5.69 -4.55
CA TYR A 126 10.80 -4.67 -4.72
C TYR A 126 11.23 -3.33 -4.16
N ARG A 127 10.86 -2.24 -4.84
CA ARG A 127 10.91 -0.89 -4.25
C ARG A 127 10.09 -0.89 -2.97
N THR A 128 10.65 -0.37 -1.89
CA THR A 128 10.05 -0.43 -0.56
C THR A 128 10.17 0.89 0.17
N VAL A 129 9.06 1.30 0.77
CA VAL A 129 8.98 2.29 1.84
C VAL A 129 8.95 1.52 3.16
N LYS A 130 10.07 1.54 3.89
CA LYS A 130 10.25 0.77 5.11
C LYS A 130 10.17 1.67 6.34
N VAL A 131 9.25 1.38 7.24
CA VAL A 131 9.05 2.10 8.50
C VAL A 131 9.51 1.19 9.64
N ILE A 132 10.50 1.65 10.41
CA ILE A 132 11.14 0.86 11.47
C ILE A 132 10.86 1.54 12.81
N ILE A 133 10.09 0.89 13.68
CA ILE A 133 9.79 1.34 15.03
C ILE A 133 10.78 0.69 16.00
N GLY A 134 11.45 1.48 16.82
CA GLY A 134 12.42 1.01 17.81
C GLY A 134 13.53 0.17 17.17
N GLU A 135 13.76 -1.03 17.71
CA GLU A 135 14.77 -1.95 17.18
C GLU A 135 14.36 -2.65 15.88
N GLY A 136 13.08 -2.60 15.48
CA GLY A 136 12.60 -3.24 14.25
C GLY A 136 12.67 -4.76 14.26
N LYS A 137 12.60 -5.40 15.45
CA LYS A 137 12.73 -6.86 15.60
C LYS A 137 11.39 -7.59 15.65
N GLY A 138 10.29 -6.86 15.64
CA GLY A 138 8.96 -7.45 15.66
C GLY A 138 8.51 -7.95 14.29
N LYS A 139 7.40 -8.69 14.27
CA LYS A 139 6.80 -9.21 13.05
C LYS A 139 6.61 -8.14 11.98
N ASN A 140 6.83 -8.55 10.74
CA ASN A 140 6.60 -7.73 9.56
C ASN A 140 5.11 -7.41 9.39
N TRP A 141 4.83 -6.27 8.78
CA TRP A 141 3.56 -6.01 8.11
C TRP A 141 3.87 -5.48 6.71
N TRP A 142 3.34 -6.16 5.68
CA TRP A 142 3.62 -5.84 4.28
C TRP A 142 2.35 -5.50 3.55
N CYS A 143 2.44 -4.53 2.65
CA CYS A 143 1.35 -4.18 1.76
C CYS A 143 1.87 -3.55 0.46
N ILE A 144 1.02 -3.48 -0.57
CA ILE A 144 1.31 -2.80 -1.84
C ILE A 144 0.84 -1.34 -1.75
N LEU A 145 1.81 -0.43 -1.65
CA LEU A 145 1.59 1.00 -1.58
C LEU A 145 1.26 1.59 -2.95
N PHE A 146 1.94 1.14 -4.00
CA PHE A 146 1.71 1.60 -5.37
C PHE A 146 1.63 0.40 -6.32
N PRO A 147 0.55 0.26 -7.11
CA PRO A 147 -0.72 1.00 -6.99
C PRO A 147 -1.37 0.82 -5.59
N PRO A 148 -2.22 1.74 -5.11
CA PRO A 148 -2.66 1.81 -3.72
C PRO A 148 -3.66 0.71 -3.34
N LEU A 149 -3.15 -0.49 -3.05
CA LEU A 149 -3.97 -1.63 -2.63
C LEU A 149 -4.09 -1.76 -1.10
N CYS A 150 -3.30 -0.99 -0.33
CA CYS A 150 -3.35 -1.02 1.13
C CYS A 150 -4.66 -0.61 1.78
N LEU A 151 -5.50 0.11 1.06
CA LEU A 151 -6.81 0.54 1.55
C LEU A 151 -7.87 -0.53 1.35
N VAL A 152 -7.69 -1.43 0.37
CA VAL A 152 -8.68 -2.47 0.01
C VAL A 152 -8.57 -3.68 0.95
N GLU A 153 -7.37 -3.97 1.46
CA GLU A 153 -7.13 -5.11 2.38
C GLU A 153 -7.69 -4.86 3.80
N GLN A 154 -8.14 -3.64 4.14
CA GLN A 154 -8.78 -3.34 5.43
C GLN A 154 -10.26 -3.74 5.53
N ALA A 155 -10.88 -4.13 4.40
CA ALA A 155 -12.30 -4.50 4.34
C ALA A 155 -12.55 -6.03 4.38
N GLY A 156 -11.52 -6.84 4.67
CA GLY A 156 -11.57 -8.30 4.71
C GLY A 156 -11.37 -8.87 6.11
#